data_AF-A0A495L5Y7-F1
#
_entry.id   AF-A0A495L5Y7-F1
#
_cell.length_a   1.000
_cell.length_b   1.000
_cell.length_c   1.000
_cell.angle_alpha   90.00
_cell.angle_beta   90.00
_cell.angle_gamma   90.00
#
_symmetry.space_group_name_H-M   'P 1'
#
loop_
_entity.id
_entity.type
_entity.pdbx_description
1 polymer ?
#
loop_
_entity_poly.entity_id
_entity_poly.type
_entity_poly.pdbx_seq_one_letter_code
_entity_poly.pdbx_strand_id
1 'polypeptide(L)'
;MPDPRTRNTDEANRLAQEAMTEAHTTCNNVYTQIDSTRDVLRASWHGAAANKYSEALVGWLEELRLITNDMNQMIGTFGGTVNAMHSTEDANLLEGSRWMADLNPNQTSAN
;
A
#
# COMPACT_ATOMS: atom_id res chain seq x y z
N MET A 1 -16.76 -1.44 21.84
CA MET A 1 -15.79 -0.35 21.60
C MET A 1 -14.46 -1.01 21.27
N PRO A 2 -13.81 -0.64 20.15
CA PRO A 2 -12.50 -1.20 19.78
C PRO A 2 -11.45 -0.87 20.85
N ASP A 3 -10.47 -1.77 21.06
CA ASP A 3 -9.31 -1.48 21.91
C ASP A 3 -8.55 -0.27 21.33
N PRO A 4 -8.19 0.74 22.16
CA PRO A 4 -7.35 1.87 21.71
C PRO A 4 -6.08 1.46 20.95
N ARG A 5 -5.50 0.29 21.25
CA ARG A 5 -4.33 -0.25 20.54
C ARG A 5 -4.64 -0.76 19.14
N THR A 6 -5.78 -1.42 18.93
CA THR A 6 -6.19 -1.87 17.58
C THR A 6 -6.54 -0.69 16.71
N ARG A 7 -7.20 0.34 17.25
CA ARG A 7 -7.53 1.55 16.50
C ARG A 7 -6.29 2.34 16.05
N ASN A 8 -5.28 2.45 16.91
CA ASN A 8 -4.01 3.11 16.58
C ASN A 8 -3.24 2.34 15.48
N THR A 9 -3.23 1.00 15.58
CA THR A 9 -2.56 0.15 14.60
C THR A 9 -3.26 0.19 13.24
N ASP A 10 -4.59 0.24 13.21
CA ASP A 10 -5.39 0.40 11.99
C ASP A 10 -5.09 1.74 11.30
N GLU A 11 -5.12 2.84 12.07
CA GLU A 11 -4.79 4.18 11.58
C GLU A 11 -3.37 4.26 11.02
N ALA A 12 -2.40 3.62 11.70
CA ALA A 12 -1.01 3.57 11.24
C ALA A 12 -0.87 2.81 9.91
N ASN A 13 -1.55 1.67 9.76
CA ASN A 13 -1.53 0.91 8.50
C ASN A 13 -2.19 1.68 7.36
N ARG A 14 -3.30 2.37 7.61
CA ARG A 14 -3.95 3.23 6.61
C ARG A 14 -3.02 4.37 6.15
N LEU A 15 -2.39 5.06 7.10
CA LEU A 15 -1.45 6.14 6.78
C LEU A 15 -0.24 5.62 5.99
N ALA A 16 0.29 4.45 6.37
CA ALA A 16 1.36 3.81 5.63
C ALA A 16 0.94 3.44 4.20
N GLN A 17 -0.27 2.90 4.01
CA GLN A 17 -0.82 2.60 2.69
C GLN A 17 -0.94 3.86 1.82
N GLU A 18 -1.47 4.96 2.38
CA GLU A 18 -1.63 6.24 1.69
C GLU A 18 -0.27 6.81 1.26
N ALA A 19 0.69 6.87 2.18
CA ALA A 19 2.04 7.34 1.90
C ALA A 19 2.73 6.50 0.81
N MET A 20 2.61 5.17 0.86
CA MET A 20 3.16 4.30 -0.18
C MET A 20 2.47 4.48 -1.53
N THR A 21 1.16 4.75 -1.54
CA THR A 21 0.40 5.03 -2.77
C THR A 21 0.84 6.33 -3.42
N GLU A 22 1.06 7.38 -2.62
CA GLU A 22 1.57 8.66 -3.10
C GLU A 22 3.00 8.52 -3.66
N ALA A 23 3.88 7.84 -2.91
CA ALA A 23 5.26 7.58 -3.33
C ALA A 23 5.30 6.77 -4.62
N HIS A 24 4.54 5.68 -4.71
CA HIS A 24 4.41 4.85 -5.91
C HIS A 24 3.98 5.66 -7.14
N THR A 25 2.95 6.50 -6.97
CA THR A 25 2.45 7.35 -8.06
C THR A 25 3.51 8.34 -8.51
N THR A 26 4.21 8.95 -7.57
CA THR A 26 5.30 9.90 -7.85
C THR A 26 6.45 9.24 -8.60
N CYS A 27 6.90 8.06 -8.15
CA CYS A 27 7.95 7.28 -8.81
C CYS A 27 7.57 6.90 -10.24
N ASN A 28 6.33 6.45 -10.48
CA ASN A 28 5.86 6.12 -11.83
C ASN A 28 5.83 7.34 -12.77
N ASN A 29 5.43 8.50 -12.25
CA ASN A 29 5.45 9.74 -13.02
C ASN A 29 6.89 10.13 -13.41
N VAL A 30 7.82 10.05 -12.46
CA VAL A 30 9.25 10.31 -12.69
C VAL A 30 9.84 9.31 -13.70
N TYR A 31 9.53 8.02 -13.58
CA TYR A 31 9.96 6.99 -14.52
C TYR A 31 9.53 7.37 -15.95
N THR A 32 8.25 7.66 -16.14
CA THR A 32 7.68 7.98 -17.46
C THR A 32 8.31 9.23 -18.07
N GLN A 33 8.51 10.27 -17.25
CA GLN A 33 9.14 11.51 -17.71
C GLN A 33 10.59 11.28 -18.15
N ILE A 34 11.37 10.54 -17.38
CA ILE A 34 12.77 10.30 -17.71
C ILE A 34 12.92 9.35 -18.90
N ASP A 35 12.08 8.31 -18.98
CA ASP A 35 12.05 7.39 -20.12
C ASP A 35 11.77 8.14 -21.43
N SER A 36 10.75 9.01 -21.44
CA SER A 36 10.44 9.85 -22.63
C SER A 36 11.57 10.84 -22.96
N THR A 37 12.17 11.47 -21.96
CA THR A 37 13.27 12.43 -22.14
C THR A 37 14.52 11.73 -22.68
N ARG A 38 14.82 10.52 -22.19
CA ARG A 38 15.91 9.67 -22.70
C ARG A 38 15.73 9.40 -24.18
N ASP A 39 14.53 9.05 -24.62
CA ASP A 39 14.26 8.71 -26.02
C ASP A 39 14.47 9.92 -26.95
N VAL A 40 14.02 11.10 -26.53
CA VAL A 40 14.29 12.37 -27.26
C VAL A 40 15.80 12.65 -27.33
N LEU A 41 16.52 12.47 -26.21
CA LEU A 41 17.95 12.71 -26.17
C LEU A 41 18.71 11.75 -27.10
N ARG A 42 18.34 10.46 -27.12
CA ARG A 42 18.96 9.44 -27.98
C ARG A 42 18.73 9.68 -29.46
N ALA A 43 17.69 10.41 -29.85
CA ALA A 43 17.43 10.74 -31.26
C ALA A 43 18.45 11.74 -31.83
N SER A 44 19.10 12.54 -31.00
CA SER A 44 20.00 13.63 -31.44
C SER A 44 21.43 13.48 -30.91
N TRP A 45 21.63 12.85 -29.76
CA TRP A 45 22.94 12.67 -29.14
C TRP A 45 23.47 11.25 -29.35
N HIS A 46 24.60 11.16 -30.05
CA HIS A 46 25.22 9.89 -30.43
C HIS A 46 26.71 9.85 -30.03
N GLY A 47 27.27 8.65 -30.02
CA GLY A 47 28.69 8.41 -29.74
C GLY A 47 28.93 7.69 -28.42
N ALA A 48 30.20 7.40 -28.11
CA ALA A 48 30.55 6.56 -26.96
C ALA A 48 30.08 7.11 -25.61
N ALA A 49 30.08 8.45 -25.43
CA ALA A 49 29.57 9.08 -24.21
C ALA A 49 28.03 8.93 -24.09
N ALA A 50 27.31 9.13 -25.19
CA ALA A 50 25.86 8.95 -25.24
C ALA A 50 25.45 7.51 -24.91
N ASN A 51 26.20 6.52 -25.42
CA ASN A 51 25.96 5.10 -25.13
C ASN A 51 26.13 4.79 -23.64
N LYS A 52 27.23 5.25 -23.01
CA LYS A 52 27.46 5.05 -21.56
C LYS A 52 26.37 5.69 -20.71
N TYR A 53 25.94 6.90 -21.08
CA TYR A 53 24.84 7.57 -20.40
C TYR A 53 23.52 6.80 -20.55
N SER A 54 23.23 6.30 -21.76
CA SER A 54 22.04 5.48 -22.00
C SER A 54 22.03 4.20 -21.19
N GLU A 55 23.17 3.50 -21.07
CA GLU A 55 23.29 2.29 -20.25
C GLU A 55 23.02 2.60 -18.77
N ALA A 56 23.65 3.66 -18.24
CA ALA A 56 23.43 4.09 -16.86
C ALA A 56 21.96 4.45 -16.59
N LEU A 57 21.30 5.16 -17.52
CA LEU A 57 19.87 5.49 -17.41
C LEU A 57 18.97 4.27 -17.45
N VAL A 58 19.27 3.28 -18.29
CA VAL A 58 18.49 2.03 -18.35
C VAL A 58 18.58 1.29 -17.01
N GLY A 59 19.78 1.16 -16.44
CA GLY A 59 19.95 0.54 -15.12
C GLY A 59 19.20 1.30 -14.03
N TRP A 60 19.28 2.64 -14.03
CA TRP A 60 18.56 3.46 -13.06
C TRP A 60 17.02 3.33 -13.18
N LEU A 61 16.49 3.29 -14.41
CA LEU A 61 15.06 3.07 -14.65
C LEU A 61 14.62 1.66 -14.19
N GLU A 62 15.45 0.65 -14.40
CA GLU A 62 15.17 -0.71 -13.94
C GLU A 62 15.08 -0.79 -12.41
N GLU A 63 16.04 -0.20 -11.69
CA GLU A 63 16.01 -0.11 -10.23
C GLU A 63 14.77 0.65 -9.73
N LEU A 64 14.43 1.78 -10.37
CA LEU A 64 13.22 2.52 -10.02
C LEU A 64 11.96 1.67 -10.21
N ARG A 65 11.91 0.86 -11.27
CA ARG A 65 10.79 -0.07 -11.50
C ARG A 65 10.70 -1.13 -10.40
N LEU A 66 11.82 -1.68 -9.95
CA LEU A 66 11.85 -2.64 -8.84
C LEU A 66 11.33 -2.00 -7.54
N ILE A 67 11.82 -0.82 -7.19
CA ILE A 67 11.35 -0.07 -6.01
C ILE A 67 9.85 0.18 -6.09
N THR A 68 9.34 0.56 -7.27
CA THR A 68 7.92 0.84 -7.46
C THR A 68 7.08 -0.43 -7.33
N ASN A 69 7.57 -1.58 -7.79
CA ASN A 69 6.91 -2.87 -7.58
C ASN A 69 6.85 -3.25 -6.09
N ASP A 70 7.94 -3.03 -5.35
CA ASP A 70 7.99 -3.28 -3.90
C ASP A 70 7.02 -2.37 -3.14
N MET A 71 6.92 -1.09 -3.53
CA MET A 71 5.90 -0.19 -2.99
C MET A 71 4.48 -0.71 -3.21
N ASN A 72 4.18 -1.24 -4.40
CA ASN A 72 2.87 -1.83 -4.69
C ASN A 72 2.58 -3.06 -3.82
N GLN A 73 3.58 -3.90 -3.54
CA GLN A 73 3.45 -5.01 -2.59
C GLN A 73 3.19 -4.53 -1.16
N MET A 74 3.85 -3.45 -0.72
CA MET A 74 3.62 -2.85 0.60
C MET A 74 2.22 -2.26 0.71
N ILE A 75 1.71 -1.58 -0.32
CA ILE A 75 0.33 -1.07 -0.37
C ILE A 75 -0.65 -2.23 -0.15
N GLY A 76 -0.46 -3.36 -0.84
CA GLY A 76 -1.28 -4.56 -0.66
C GLY A 76 -1.18 -5.14 0.75
N THR A 77 0.02 -5.14 1.34
CA THR A 77 0.24 -5.64 2.70
C THR A 77 -0.47 -4.79 3.75
N PHE A 78 -0.33 -3.46 3.68
CA PHE A 78 -0.99 -2.56 4.62
C PHE A 78 -2.51 -2.61 4.48
N GLY A 79 -3.04 -2.54 3.25
CA GLY A 79 -4.49 -2.64 3.01
C GLY A 79 -5.06 -4.00 3.41
N GLY A 80 -4.35 -5.10 3.13
CA GLY A 80 -4.74 -6.44 3.55
C GLY A 80 -4.76 -6.60 5.07
N THR A 81 -3.80 -5.98 5.77
CA THR A 81 -3.72 -5.99 7.24
C THR A 81 -4.93 -5.27 7.85
N VAL A 82 -5.30 -4.09 7.34
CA VAL A 82 -6.50 -3.35 7.77
C VAL A 82 -7.75 -4.22 7.63
N ASN A 83 -7.95 -4.83 6.44
CA ASN A 83 -9.11 -5.69 6.19
C ASN A 83 -9.16 -6.90 7.14
N ALA A 84 -8.00 -7.52 7.43
CA ALA A 84 -7.92 -8.64 8.37
C ALA A 84 -8.25 -8.22 9.80
N MET A 85 -7.84 -7.01 10.22
CA MET A 85 -8.20 -6.45 11.52
C MET A 85 -9.71 -6.24 11.64
N HIS A 86 -10.35 -5.63 10.64
CA HIS A 86 -11.80 -5.44 10.63
C HIS A 86 -12.56 -6.77 10.65
N SER A 87 -12.14 -7.74 9.82
CA SER A 87 -12.76 -9.07 9.83
C SER A 87 -12.65 -9.79 11.18
N THR A 88 -11.53 -9.61 11.89
CA THR A 88 -11.34 -10.20 13.23
C THR A 88 -12.20 -9.48 14.26
N GLU A 89 -12.32 -8.16 14.17
CA GLU A 89 -13.20 -7.37 15.05
C GLU A 89 -14.68 -7.75 14.85
N ASP A 90 -15.14 -7.90 13.61
CA ASP A 90 -16.50 -8.33 13.29
C ASP A 90 -16.81 -9.73 13.82
N ALA A 91 -15.87 -10.67 13.67
CA ALA A 91 -16.01 -12.02 14.21
C ALA A 91 -16.14 -12.02 15.74
N ASN A 92 -15.28 -11.24 16.42
CA ASN A 92 -15.30 -11.09 17.88
C ASN A 92 -16.59 -10.43 18.38
N LEU A 93 -17.12 -9.44 17.65
CA LEU A 93 -18.40 -8.81 17.96
C LEU A 93 -19.55 -9.81 17.86
N LEU A 94 -19.60 -10.59 16.78
CA LEU A 94 -20.64 -11.61 16.58
C LEU A 94 -20.59 -12.70 17.66
N GLU A 95 -19.40 -13.18 18.01
CA GLU A 95 -19.22 -14.20 19.05
C GLU A 95 -19.57 -13.66 20.44
N GLY A 96 -19.15 -12.43 20.77
CA GLY A 96 -19.51 -11.76 22.01
C GLY A 96 -21.02 -11.53 22.14
N SER A 97 -21.71 -11.15 21.06
CA SER A 97 -23.17 -11.02 21.05
C SER A 97 -23.88 -12.34 21.33
N ARG A 98 -23.37 -13.47 20.82
CA ARG A 98 -23.91 -14.81 21.11
C ARG A 98 -23.72 -15.18 22.58
N TRP A 99 -22.53 -14.95 23.12
CA TRP A 99 -22.24 -15.20 24.54
C TRP A 99 -23.15 -14.39 25.48
N MET A 100 -23.40 -13.12 25.16
CA MET A 100 -24.32 -12.30 25.95
C MET A 100 -25.78 -12.79 25.88
N ALA A 101 -26.22 -13.28 24.71
CA ALA A 101 -27.54 -13.88 24.57
C ALA A 101 -27.69 -15.17 25.38
N ASP A 102 -26.66 -16.01 25.41
CA ASP A 102 -26.65 -17.27 26.17
C ASP A 102 -26.55 -17.05 27.69
N LEU A 103 -25.81 -16.02 28.13
CA LEU A 103 -25.68 -15.69 29.56
C LEU A 103 -26.89 -14.93 30.13
N ASN A 104 -27.68 -14.27 29.28
CA ASN A 104 -28.86 -13.52 29.74
C ASN A 104 -30.11 -13.78 28.89
N PRO A 105 -30.59 -15.03 28.84
CA PRO A 105 -31.72 -15.43 28.00
C PRO A 105 -33.05 -14.77 28.39
N ASN A 106 -33.14 -14.12 29.55
CA ASN A 106 -34.38 -13.52 30.08
C ASN A 106 -34.52 -12.02 29.79
N GLN A 107 -33.49 -11.33 29.27
CA GLN A 107 -33.58 -9.90 28.97
C GLN A 107 -34.37 -9.58 27.69
N THR A 108 -34.62 -10.57 26.83
CA THR A 108 -35.44 -10.40 25.61
C THR A 108 -36.95 -10.44 25.89
N SER A 109 -37.39 -10.56 27.15
CA SER A 109 -38.80 -10.68 27.55
C SER A 109 -39.33 -9.53 28.43
N ALA A 110 -38.65 -8.39 28.52
CA ALA A 110 -39.14 -7.23 29.26
C ALA A 110 -39.14 -5.96 28.38
N ASN A 111 -40.29 -5.72 27.74
CA ASN A 111 -40.81 -4.49 27.10
C ASN A 111 -39.99 -3.81 26.01
#